data_AF-A0A1Y3SLF2-F1
#
_entry.id   AF-A0A1Y3SLF2-F1
#
_cell.length_a   1.000
_cell.length_b   1.000
_cell.length_c   1.000
_cell.angle_alpha   90.00
_cell.angle_beta   90.00
_cell.angle_gamma   90.00
#
_symmetry.space_group_name_H-M   'P 1'
#
loop_
_entity.id
_entity.type
_entity.pdbx_description
1 polymer ?
#
loop_
_entity_poly.entity_id
_entity_poly.type
_entity_poly.pdbx_seq_one_letter_code
_entity_poly.pdbx_strand_id
1 'polypeptide(L)' 'MKTVTMNELAKTYGVEAPKPAHVRNKVCKKCGGIMTNVPGTNLFVCQGNPGKPCDNTTLSAAM' A
#
# COMPACT_ATOMS: atom_id res chain seq x y z
N MET A 1 -3.37 -33.10 -8.56
CA MET A 1 -3.81 -31.96 -9.40
C MET A 1 -2.67 -30.96 -9.45
N LYS A 2 -2.21 -30.55 -10.64
CA LYS A 2 -1.08 -29.63 -10.79
C LYS A 2 -1.63 -28.20 -10.65
N THR A 3 -1.19 -27.46 -9.64
CA THR A 3 -1.53 -26.03 -9.50
C THR A 3 -0.78 -25.25 -10.57
N VAL A 4 -1.51 -24.56 -11.44
CA VAL A 4 -0.96 -23.73 -12.52
C VAL A 4 -1.09 -22.26 -12.10
N THR A 5 -0.01 -21.49 -12.24
CA THR A 5 -0.02 -20.06 -11.92
C THR A 5 -0.69 -19.26 -13.03
N MET A 6 -1.23 -18.08 -12.71
CA MET A 6 -1.86 -17.19 -13.69
C MET A 6 -0.87 -16.73 -14.78
N ASN A 7 0.42 -16.67 -14.47
CA ASN A 7 1.47 -16.38 -15.46
C ASN A 7 1.64 -17.52 -16.47
N GLU A 8 1.56 -18.77 -16.04
CA GLU A 8 1.67 -19.93 -16.92
C GLU A 8 0.46 -20.03 -17.84
N LEU A 9 -0.75 -19.83 -17.31
CA LEU A 9 -1.98 -19.74 -18.11
C LEU A 9 -1.90 -18.65 -19.16
N ALA A 10 -1.47 -17.44 -18.77
CA ALA A 10 -1.34 -16.31 -19.68
C ALA A 10 -0.39 -16.61 -20.86
N LYS A 11 0.75 -17.28 -20.59
CA LYS A 11 1.67 -17.74 -21.65
C LYS A 11 1.03 -18.77 -22.58
N THR A 12 0.24 -19.71 -22.06
CA THR A 12 -0.44 -20.72 -22.89
C THR A 12 -1.46 -20.09 -23.83
N TYR A 13 -2.17 -19.07 -23.38
CA TYR A 13 -3.21 -18.41 -24.17
C TYR A 13 -2.72 -17.19 -24.96
N GLY A 14 -1.42 -16.87 -24.92
CA GLY A 14 -0.85 -15.72 -25.63
C GLY A 14 -1.38 -14.37 -25.15
N VAL A 15 -1.87 -14.29 -23.91
CA VAL A 15 -2.40 -13.07 -23.30
C VAL A 15 -1.43 -12.54 -22.26
N GLU A 16 -1.46 -11.23 -21.99
CA GLU A 16 -0.70 -10.68 -20.87
C GLU A 16 -1.31 -11.16 -19.54
N ALA A 17 -0.45 -11.66 -18.66
CA ALA A 17 -0.87 -11.99 -17.31
C ALA A 17 -1.30 -10.70 -16.59
N PRO A 18 -2.37 -10.75 -15.79
CA PRO A 18 -2.73 -9.62 -14.95
C PRO A 18 -1.52 -9.29 -14.06
N LYS A 19 -1.00 -8.07 -14.20
CA LYS A 19 0.07 -7.57 -13.34
C LYS A 19 -0.45 -7.70 -11.90
N PRO A 20 0.38 -8.21 -10.96
CA PRO A 20 -0.03 -8.24 -9.57
C PRO A 20 -0.48 -6.83 -9.21
N ALA A 21 -1.73 -6.71 -8.77
CA ALA A 21 -2.34 -5.43 -8.42
C ALA A 21 -1.32 -4.70 -7.57
N HIS A 22 -0.79 -3.61 -8.12
CA HIS A 22 0.36 -2.89 -7.58
C HIS A 22 0.32 -2.95 -6.07
N VAL A 23 1.38 -3.50 -5.45
CA VAL A 23 1.55 -3.44 -4.00
C VAL A 23 1.23 -2.01 -3.62
N ARG A 24 0.04 -1.78 -3.04
CA ARG A 24 -0.43 -0.42 -2.76
C ARG A 24 0.68 0.20 -1.96
N ASN A 25 1.27 1.29 -2.48
CA ASN A 25 2.45 1.91 -1.88
C ASN A 25 2.19 2.02 -0.38
N LYS A 26 2.97 1.27 0.42
CA LYS A 26 2.83 1.21 1.88
C LYS A 26 3.43 2.47 2.52
N VAL A 27 3.39 3.60 1.81
CA VAL A 27 4.08 4.83 2.15
C VAL A 27 3.05 5.96 2.08
N CYS A 28 2.93 6.68 3.19
CA CYS A 28 2.04 7.81 3.35
C CYS A 28 2.49 8.97 2.47
N LYS A 29 1.59 9.48 1.63
CA LYS A 29 1.91 10.60 0.73
C LYS A 29 2.20 11.92 1.45
N LYS A 30 1.72 12.11 2.69
CA LYS A 30 1.94 13.34 3.45
C LYS A 30 3.38 13.42 3.98
N CYS A 31 3.77 12.42 4.75
CA CYS A 31 5.02 12.43 5.52
C CYS A 31 6.04 11.37 5.06
N GLY A 32 5.69 10.50 4.12
CA GLY A 32 6.55 9.38 3.73
C GLY A 32 6.60 8.25 4.78
N GLY A 33 5.75 8.29 5.80
CA GLY A 33 5.68 7.27 6.85
C GLY A 33 5.13 5.93 6.36
N ILE A 34 5.42 4.84 7.07
CA ILE A 34 4.94 3.50 6.68
C ILE A 34 3.43 3.40 6.98
N MET A 35 2.68 2.87 6.00
CA MET A 35 1.26 2.59 6.10
C MET A 35 1.03 1.10 6.37
N THR A 36 0.30 0.81 7.44
CA THR A 36 -0.06 -0.56 7.86
C THR A 36 -1.52 -0.82 7.54
N ASN A 37 -1.83 -1.98 6.96
CA ASN A 37 -3.21 -2.39 6.73
C ASN A 37 -3.86 -2.83 8.05
N VAL A 38 -5.09 -2.40 8.30
CA VAL A 38 -5.86 -2.84 9.48
C VAL A 38 -6.59 -4.15 9.13
N PRO A 39 -6.25 -5.27 9.78
CA PRO A 39 -6.81 -6.57 9.45
C PRO A 39 -8.34 -6.57 9.60
N GLY A 40 -9.03 -7.26 8.69
CA GLY A 40 -10.50 -7.26 8.64
C GLY A 40 -11.11 -6.01 7.97
N THR A 41 -10.29 -5.07 7.48
CA THR A 41 -10.76 -3.88 6.78
C THR A 41 -9.97 -3.63 5.49
N ASN A 42 -10.46 -2.71 4.65
CA ASN A 42 -9.74 -2.21 3.47
C ASN A 42 -8.94 -0.92 3.77
N LEU A 43 -8.74 -0.59 5.05
CA LEU A 43 -8.11 0.65 5.50
C LEU A 43 -6.61 0.48 5.71
N PHE A 44 -5.88 1.57 5.48
CA PHE A 44 -4.46 1.69 5.77
C PHE A 44 -4.22 2.88 6.69
N VAL A 45 -3.46 2.67 7.76
CA VAL A 45 -3.15 3.68 8.77
C VAL A 45 -1.69 4.08 8.65
N CYS A 46 -1.43 5.39 8.57
CA CYS A 46 -0.08 5.95 8.60
C CYS A 46 0.40 6.06 10.05
N GLN A 47 1.51 5.39 10.38
CA GLN A 47 2.07 5.39 11.74
C GLN A 47 2.94 6.62 12.06
N GLY A 48 3.07 7.56 11.12
CA GLY A 48 3.97 8.70 11.26
C GLY A 48 5.30 8.49 10.54
N ASN A 49 6.02 9.59 10.32
CA ASN A 49 7.45 9.58 10.02
C ASN A 49 8.14 10.50 11.03
N PRO A 50 9.05 10.01 11.88
CA PRO A 50 9.73 10.85 12.88
C PRO A 50 10.52 12.01 12.24
N GLY A 51 10.96 11.87 10.99
CA GLY A 51 11.67 12.92 10.26
C GLY A 51 10.77 13.94 9.56
N LYS A 52 9.46 13.69 9.45
CA LYS A 52 8.51 14.59 8.79
C LYS A 52 7.12 14.49 9.41
N PRO A 53 6.62 15.54 10.08
CA PRO A 53 5.28 15.51 10.65
C PRO A 53 4.23 15.25 9.55
N CYS A 54 3.25 14.40 9.86
CA CYS A 54 2.16 14.06 8.93
C CYS A 54 1.01 15.09 8.96
N ASP A 55 1.05 16.00 9.93
CA ASP A 55 0.07 17.05 10.14
C ASP A 55 0.70 18.41 9.78
N ASN A 56 -0.01 19.18 8.95
CA ASN A 56 0.30 20.60 8.72
C ASN A 56 -0.32 21.50 9.81
N THR A 57 -0.93 20.90 10.83
CA THR A 57 -1.40 21.64 11.98
C THR A 57 -0.16 22.04 12.75
N THR A 58 0.34 23.25 12.50
CA THR A 58 0.97 24.02 13.57
C THR A 58 0.02 23.91 14.76
N LEU A 59 0.35 23.04 15.73
CA LEU A 59 -0.20 23.18 17.06
C LEU A 59 0.29 24.55 17.52
N SER A 60 -0.49 25.59 17.20
CA SER A 60 -0.60 26.72 18.09
C SER A 60 -1.16 26.09 19.35
N ALA A 61 -0.25 25.74 20.25
CA ALA A 61 -0.57 25.46 21.63
C ALA A 61 -1.35 26.70 22.09
N ALA A 62 -2.68 26.59 22.06
CA ALA A 62 -3.54 27.45 22.83
C ALA A 62 -3.24 27.11 24.30
N MET A 63 -2.21 27.77 24.82
CA MET A 63 -2.04 28.04 26.23
C MET A 63 -2.96 29.21 26.60
#